data_AF-A0A3M1LAD5-F1
#
_entry.id   AF-A0A3M1LAD5-F1
#
_cell.length_a   1.000
_cell.length_b   1.000
_cell.length_c   1.000
_cell.angle_alpha   90.00
_cell.angle_beta   90.00
_cell.angle_gamma   90.00
#
_symmetry.space_group_name_H-M   'P 1'
#
loop_
_entity.id
_entity.type
_entity.pdbx_description
1 polymer ?
#
loop_
_entity_poly.entity_id
_entity_poly.type
_entity_poly.pdbx_seq_one_letter_code
_entity_poly.pdbx_strand_id
1 'polypeptide(L)'
;MSSAQFWQAVEEFNQEKFYACHDTLESIWLESIPEDKNFYQGVLQIAVACYHLGNSNLRGAIILLGEGVTRLRNYQPIYAEIDVNNLLQTSYHLLQDLQKLSIEGKLQDLNID
;
A
#
# COMPACT_ATOMS: atom_id res chain seq x y z
N MET A 1 -7.63 8.20 -19.06
CA MET A 1 -7.76 8.48 -17.63
C MET A 1 -7.80 9.97 -17.38
N SER A 2 -8.73 10.47 -16.57
CA SER A 2 -8.71 11.89 -16.19
C SER A 2 -7.65 12.12 -15.11
N SER A 3 -6.82 13.14 -15.27
CA SER A 3 -5.85 13.55 -14.23
C SER A 3 -6.56 13.85 -12.89
N ALA A 4 -7.82 14.28 -12.92
CA ALA A 4 -8.61 14.59 -11.74
C ALA A 4 -8.84 13.37 -10.83
N GLN A 5 -9.18 12.21 -11.40
CA GLN A 5 -9.45 11.00 -10.61
C GLN A 5 -8.18 10.47 -9.93
N PHE A 6 -7.03 10.60 -10.60
CA PHE A 6 -5.75 10.24 -10.01
C PHE A 6 -5.41 11.12 -8.80
N TRP A 7 -5.54 12.44 -8.92
CA TRP A 7 -5.30 13.34 -7.80
C TRP A 7 -6.32 13.20 -6.67
N GLN A 8 -7.56 12.80 -6.98
CA GLN A 8 -8.54 12.40 -5.98
C GLN A 8 -8.05 11.19 -5.15
N ALA A 9 -7.53 10.15 -5.80
CA ALA A 9 -6.98 8.98 -5.10
C ALA A 9 -5.78 9.35 -4.19
N VAL A 10 -4.93 10.27 -4.65
CA VAL A 10 -3.80 10.78 -3.86
C VAL A 10 -4.28 11.53 -2.61
N GLU A 11 -5.29 12.39 -2.77
CA GLU A 11 -5.88 13.12 -1.64
C GLU A 11 -6.55 12.16 -0.64
N GLU A 12 -7.28 11.16 -1.13
CA GLU A 12 -7.89 10.13 -0.29
C GLU A 12 -6.84 9.34 0.48
N PHE A 13 -5.72 8.98 -0.15
CA PHE A 13 -4.60 8.32 0.51
C PHE A 13 -4.01 9.20 1.63
N ASN A 14 -3.74 10.46 1.32
CA ASN A 14 -3.13 11.41 2.26
C ASN A 14 -4.04 11.75 3.45
N GLN A 15 -5.37 11.66 3.27
CA GLN A 15 -6.37 11.83 4.33
C GLN A 15 -6.71 10.53 5.06
N GLU A 16 -5.95 9.45 4.85
CA GLU A 16 -6.16 8.11 5.44
C GLU A 16 -7.52 7.49 5.08
N LYS A 17 -8.17 7.96 4.02
CA LYS A 17 -9.42 7.40 3.48
C LYS A 17 -9.13 6.18 2.59
N PHE A 18 -8.41 5.21 3.14
CA PHE A 18 -7.81 4.12 2.38
C PHE A 18 -8.81 3.25 1.60
N TYR A 19 -10.02 3.05 2.13
CA TYR A 19 -11.05 2.30 1.42
C TYR A 19 -11.61 3.07 0.20
N ALA A 20 -11.84 4.38 0.35
CA ALA A 20 -12.22 5.21 -0.79
C ALA A 20 -11.09 5.29 -1.84
N CYS A 21 -9.85 5.46 -1.37
CA CYS A 21 -8.65 5.44 -2.21
C CYS A 21 -8.55 4.13 -3.02
N HIS A 22 -8.85 2.98 -2.39
CA HIS A 22 -8.92 1.69 -3.07
C HIS A 22 -9.91 1.72 -4.23
N ASP A 23 -11.16 2.13 -4.00
CA ASP A 23 -12.19 2.14 -5.04
C ASP A 23 -11.81 3.06 -6.20
N THR A 24 -11.24 4.24 -5.89
CA THR A 24 -10.75 5.19 -6.89
C THR A 24 -9.59 4.59 -7.70
N LEU A 25 -8.61 3.97 -7.04
CA LEU A 25 -7.47 3.33 -7.71
C LEU A 25 -7.86 2.07 -8.49
N GLU A 26 -8.86 1.31 -8.05
CA GLU A 26 -9.35 0.13 -8.76
C GLU A 26 -9.95 0.52 -10.10
N SER A 27 -10.79 1.57 -10.13
CA SER A 27 -11.34 2.13 -11.37
C SER A 27 -10.24 2.58 -12.32
N ILE A 28 -9.23 3.29 -11.82
CA ILE A 28 -8.02 3.70 -12.58
C ILE A 28 -7.28 2.47 -13.13
N TRP A 29 -7.01 1.49 -12.28
CA TRP A 29 -6.27 0.29 -12.63
C TRP A 29 -6.98 -0.54 -13.71
N LEU A 30 -8.30 -0.68 -13.63
CA LEU A 30 -9.09 -1.42 -14.61
C LEU A 30 -8.95 -0.81 -16.02
N GLU A 31 -8.98 0.52 -16.12
CA GLU A 31 -8.91 1.27 -17.38
C GLU A 31 -7.47 1.58 -17.86
N SER A 32 -6.46 1.38 -17.01
CA SER A 32 -5.07 1.70 -17.33
C SER A 32 -4.45 0.79 -18.41
N ILE A 33 -3.48 1.34 -19.13
CA ILE A 33 -2.66 0.61 -20.11
C ILE A 33 -1.74 -0.41 -19.41
N PRO A 34 -1.27 -1.46 -20.10
CA PRO A 34 -0.44 -2.51 -19.51
C PRO A 34 0.78 -2.01 -18.73
N GLU A 35 1.42 -0.95 -19.21
CA GLU A 35 2.63 -0.34 -18.64
C GLU A 35 2.37 0.26 -17.24
N ASP A 36 1.17 0.80 -17.02
CA ASP A 36 0.80 1.51 -15.79
C ASP A 36 0.06 0.60 -14.80
N LYS A 37 -0.50 -0.54 -15.27
CA LYS A 37 -1.27 -1.48 -14.43
C LYS A 37 -0.52 -1.86 -13.15
N ASN A 38 0.77 -2.17 -13.25
CA ASN A 38 1.57 -2.58 -12.10
C ASN A 38 1.80 -1.44 -11.11
N PHE A 39 1.90 -0.19 -11.59
CA PHE A 39 2.01 0.97 -10.72
C PHE A 39 0.73 1.16 -9.91
N TYR A 40 -0.43 1.26 -10.58
CA TYR A 40 -1.70 1.47 -9.87
C TYR A 40 -2.05 0.32 -8.93
N GLN A 41 -1.80 -0.92 -9.35
CA GLN A 41 -1.99 -2.07 -8.47
C GLN A 41 -1.07 -2.00 -7.24
N GLY A 42 0.18 -1.56 -7.39
CA GLY A 42 1.11 -1.41 -6.27
C GLY A 42 0.64 -0.37 -5.25
N VAL A 43 0.21 0.82 -5.71
CA VAL A 43 -0.33 1.87 -4.83
C VAL A 43 -1.63 1.42 -4.16
N LEU A 44 -2.52 0.77 -4.91
CA LEU A 44 -3.77 0.19 -4.40
C LEU A 44 -3.49 -0.82 -3.28
N GLN A 45 -2.51 -1.71 -3.47
CA GLN A 45 -2.13 -2.69 -2.45
C GLN A 45 -1.61 -2.01 -1.18
N ILE A 46 -0.83 -0.93 -1.28
CA ILE A 46 -0.39 -0.16 -0.11
C ILE A 46 -1.59 0.48 0.61
N ALA A 47 -2.54 1.08 -0.13
CA ALA A 47 -3.75 1.66 0.47
C ALA A 47 -4.56 0.60 1.24
N VAL A 48 -4.82 -0.56 0.62
CA VAL A 48 -5.55 -1.66 1.28
C VAL A 48 -4.77 -2.23 2.46
N ALA A 49 -3.44 -2.25 2.40
CA ALA A 49 -2.63 -2.66 3.54
C ALA A 49 -2.82 -1.74 4.75
N CYS A 50 -2.84 -0.41 4.54
CA CYS A 50 -3.13 0.57 5.60
C CYS A 50 -4.57 0.41 6.13
N TYR A 51 -5.54 0.16 5.24
CA TYR A 51 -6.91 -0.16 5.65
C TYR A 51 -6.96 -1.43 6.53
N HIS A 52 -6.25 -2.49 6.17
CA HIS A 52 -6.17 -3.70 6.99
C HIS A 52 -5.52 -3.44 8.35
N LEU A 53 -4.46 -2.63 8.40
CA LEU A 53 -3.83 -2.26 9.65
C LEU A 53 -4.80 -1.54 10.58
N GLY A 54 -5.58 -0.58 10.06
CA GLY A 54 -6.61 0.14 10.84
C GLY A 54 -7.76 -0.76 11.34
N ASN A 55 -7.97 -1.93 10.72
CA ASN A 55 -9.00 -2.90 11.11
C ASN A 55 -8.43 -4.10 11.90
N SER A 56 -7.26 -3.93 12.53
CA SER A 56 -6.59 -4.99 13.31
C SER A 56 -6.25 -6.26 12.52
N ASN A 57 -6.20 -6.18 11.19
CA ASN A 57 -5.78 -7.28 10.31
C ASN A 57 -4.28 -7.15 9.98
N LEU A 58 -3.44 -7.41 10.99
CA LEU A 58 -1.98 -7.30 10.87
C LEU A 58 -1.41 -8.19 9.75
N ARG A 59 -1.92 -9.43 9.64
CA ARG A 59 -1.45 -10.38 8.61
C ARG A 59 -1.75 -9.87 7.20
N GLY A 60 -2.96 -9.36 6.96
CA GLY A 60 -3.34 -8.77 5.68
C GLY A 60 -2.51 -7.55 5.32
N ALA A 61 -2.25 -6.68 6.30
CA ALA A 61 -1.40 -5.51 6.12
C ALA A 61 0.03 -5.89 5.69
N ILE A 62 0.66 -6.85 6.36
CA ILE A 62 2.03 -7.31 6.04
C ILE A 62 2.11 -7.88 4.62
N ILE A 63 1.14 -8.71 4.22
CA ILE A 63 1.13 -9.34 2.89
C ILE A 63 1.02 -8.27 1.81
N LEU A 64 0.04 -7.38 1.91
CA LEU A 64 -0.21 -6.38 0.87
C LEU A 64 0.85 -5.29 0.80
N LEU A 65 1.45 -4.88 1.93
CA LEU A 65 2.62 -3.99 1.92
C LEU A 65 3.79 -4.63 1.16
N GLY A 66 4.08 -5.91 1.42
CA GLY A 66 5.16 -6.62 0.73
C GLY A 66 4.96 -6.74 -0.77
N GLU A 67 3.73 -7.05 -1.20
CA GLU A 67 3.37 -7.11 -2.62
C GLU A 67 3.43 -5.73 -3.29
N GLY A 68 2.84 -4.71 -2.67
CA GLY A 68 2.83 -3.35 -3.19
C GLY A 68 4.24 -2.76 -3.35
N VAL A 69 5.09 -2.91 -2.32
CA VAL A 69 6.51 -2.51 -2.37
C VAL A 69 7.26 -3.21 -3.50
N THR A 70 7.01 -4.50 -3.70
CA THR A 70 7.67 -5.28 -4.76
C THR A 70 7.29 -4.75 -6.15
N ARG A 71 6.01 -4.42 -6.38
CA ARG A 71 5.54 -3.87 -7.65
C ARG A 71 6.11 -2.49 -7.93
N LEU A 72 6.16 -1.63 -6.92
CA LEU A 72 6.54 -0.22 -7.09
C LEU A 72 8.06 0.00 -7.26
N ARG A 73 8.90 -1.00 -6.95
CA ARG A 73 10.37 -0.89 -7.00
C ARG A 73 10.90 -0.35 -8.35
N ASN A 74 10.29 -0.74 -9.46
CA ASN A 74 10.75 -0.35 -10.80
C ASN A 74 10.29 1.05 -11.24
N TYR A 75 9.51 1.75 -10.41
CA TYR A 75 8.94 3.07 -10.70
C TYR A 75 9.66 4.22 -9.97
N GLN A 76 10.79 3.93 -9.32
CA GLN A 76 11.63 4.95 -8.68
C GLN A 76 12.39 5.83 -9.70
N PRO A 77 12.78 7.06 -9.32
CA PRO A 77 12.41 7.74 -8.07
C PRO A 77 11.04 8.41 -8.14
N ILE A 78 10.60 8.79 -9.35
CA ILE A 78 9.36 9.52 -9.61
C ILE A 78 8.63 8.84 -10.75
N TYR A 79 7.33 8.65 -10.59
CA TYR A 79 6.44 8.18 -11.64
C TYR A 79 5.04 8.74 -11.43
N ALA A 80 4.37 9.14 -12.52
CA ALA A 80 3.07 9.81 -12.47
C ALA A 80 3.02 10.98 -11.47
N GLU A 81 4.10 11.79 -11.43
CA GLU A 81 4.26 12.94 -10.50
C GLU A 81 4.32 12.57 -8.99
N ILE A 82 4.36 11.28 -8.65
CA ILE A 82 4.53 10.78 -7.28
C ILE A 82 6.00 10.55 -6.98
N ASP A 83 6.44 10.97 -5.80
CA ASP A 83 7.72 10.54 -5.22
C ASP A 83 7.61 9.08 -4.75
N VAL A 84 7.82 8.17 -5.69
CA VAL A 84 7.78 6.72 -5.46
C VAL A 84 8.90 6.29 -4.52
N ASN A 85 10.04 6.97 -4.55
CA ASN A 85 11.13 6.67 -3.62
C ASN A 85 10.69 6.89 -2.17
N ASN A 86 10.09 8.04 -1.85
CA ASN A 86 9.60 8.31 -0.50
C ASN A 86 8.49 7.33 -0.09
N LEU A 87 7.52 7.07 -0.98
CA LEU A 87 6.45 6.10 -0.72
C LEU A 87 7.02 4.71 -0.38
N LEU A 88 8.02 4.25 -1.14
CA LEU A 88 8.67 2.96 -0.90
C LEU A 88 9.44 2.92 0.42
N GLN A 89 10.19 3.97 0.75
CA GLN A 89 10.93 4.04 2.02
C GLN A 89 9.98 3.96 3.22
N THR A 90 8.91 4.77 3.22
CA THR A 90 7.90 4.76 4.28
C THR A 90 7.20 3.40 4.37
N SER A 91 6.81 2.82 3.23
CA SER A 91 6.14 1.52 3.18
C SER A 91 7.04 0.38 3.66
N TYR A 92 8.33 0.43 3.34
CA TYR A 92 9.30 -0.57 3.78
C TYR A 92 9.56 -0.49 5.28
N HIS A 93 9.73 0.71 5.85
CA HIS A 93 9.85 0.87 7.29
C HIS A 93 8.62 0.35 8.03
N LEU A 94 7.41 0.70 7.56
CA LEU A 94 6.18 0.19 8.14
C LEU A 94 6.14 -1.34 8.07
N LEU A 95 6.46 -1.95 6.93
CA LEU A 95 6.49 -3.40 6.77
C LEU A 95 7.45 -4.07 7.78
N GLN A 96 8.65 -3.51 7.98
CA GLN A 96 9.62 -4.03 8.95
C GLN A 96 9.08 -3.98 10.39
N ASP A 97 8.43 -2.88 10.76
CA ASP A 97 7.87 -2.72 12.10
C ASP A 97 6.70 -3.68 12.35
N LEU A 98 5.80 -3.83 11.36
CA LEU A 98 4.70 -4.79 11.45
C LEU A 98 5.19 -6.25 11.54
N GLN A 99 6.24 -6.60 10.80
CA GLN A 99 6.84 -7.94 10.86
C GLN A 99 7.45 -8.25 12.24
N LYS A 100 8.14 -7.27 12.86
CA LYS A 100 8.66 -7.41 14.23
C LYS A 100 7.53 -7.63 15.23
N LEU A 101 6.49 -6.79 15.18
CA LEU A 101 5.30 -6.92 16.03
C LEU A 101 4.62 -8.29 15.87
N SER A 102 4.52 -8.79 14.63
CA SER A 102 3.93 -10.10 14.37
C SER A 102 4.75 -11.26 14.97
N ILE A 103 6.08 -11.13 15.00
CA ILE A 103 6.96 -12.13 15.63
C ILE A 103 6.84 -12.06 17.15
N GLU A 104 6.86 -10.87 17.73
CA GLU A 104 6.73 -10.67 19.17
C GLU A 104 5.40 -11.20 19.71
N GLY A 105 4.29 -10.92 19.02
CA GLY A 105 2.97 -11.47 19.38
C GLY A 105 2.96 -13.00 19.34
N LYS A 106 3.54 -13.62 18.31
CA LYS A 106 3.66 -15.09 18.23
C LYS A 106 4.50 -15.67 19.37
N LEU A 107 5.57 -14.99 19.78
CA LEU A 107 6.41 -15.45 20.90
C LEU A 107 5.66 -15.35 22.23
N GLN A 108 4.83 -14.32 22.43
CA GLN A 108 3.95 -14.22 23.60
C GLN A 108 2.92 -15.36 23.63
N ASP A 109 2.30 -15.67 22.50
CA ASP A 109 1.32 -16.77 22.38
C ASP A 109 1.93 -18.17 22.65
N LEU A 110 3.25 -18.32 22.47
CA LEU A 110 3.97 -19.59 22.69
C LEU A 110 4.49 -19.76 24.13
N ASN A 111 4.56 -18.68 24.92
CA ASN A 111 4.89 -18.76 26.34
C ASN A 111 3.61 -19.12 27.12
N ILE A 112 3.31 -20.42 27.17
CA ILE A 112 2.32 -20.99 28.09
C ILE A 112 3.00 -21.08 29.46
N ASP A 113 2.51 -20.28 30.42
CA ASP A 113 2.80 -20.44 31.86
C ASP A 113 2.40 -21.83 32.38
#